data_AF-A0A951Z9M9-F1
#
_entry.id   AF-A0A951Z9M9-F1
#
_cell.length_a   1.000
_cell.length_b   1.000
_cell.length_c   1.000
_cell.angle_alpha   90.00
_cell.angle_beta   90.00
_cell.angle_gamma   90.00
#
_symmetry.space_group_name_H-M   'P 1'
#
loop_
_entity.id
_entity.type
_entity.pdbx_description
1 polymer ?
#
loop_
_entity_poly.entity_id
_entity_poly.type
_entity_poly.pdbx_seq_one_letter_code
_entity_poly.pdbx_strand_id
1 'polypeptide(L)'
;MHAAIAASVVVPFIILLAWFLASLWLSQRKDAELSARLPGTLSYKWGYFLGYSGMLGAAGVVVAVLAMMAAGMPRGWLLALLAYAVAFGLASYGVLLRRRWGWLFHVPLSLNPGLWAFNSVYASNRWREFARQP
;
A
#
# COMPACT_ATOMS: atom_id res chain seq x y z
N MET A 1 -2.68 34.74 4.35
CA MET A 1 -3.74 33.75 4.66
C MET A 1 -4.08 32.86 3.45
N HIS A 2 -4.43 33.41 2.28
CA HIS A 2 -4.79 32.62 1.09
C HIS A 2 -3.70 31.67 0.57
N ALA A 3 -2.43 32.09 0.57
CA ALA A 3 -1.33 31.25 0.08
C ALA A 3 -1.08 30.00 0.95
N ALA A 4 -1.22 30.12 2.28
CA ALA A 4 -1.04 28.99 3.19
C ALA A 4 -2.16 27.95 3.05
N ILE A 5 -3.40 28.41 2.87
CA ILE A 5 -4.56 27.54 2.62
C ILE A 5 -4.39 26.83 1.27
N ALA A 6 -4.02 27.55 0.21
CA ALA A 6 -3.77 26.95 -1.10
C ALA A 6 -2.66 25.89 -1.02
N ALA A 7 -1.54 26.18 -0.34
CA ALA A 7 -0.46 25.22 -0.15
C ALA A 7 -0.91 23.97 0.63
N SER A 8 -1.74 24.13 1.66
CA SER A 8 -2.24 23.01 2.48
C SER A 8 -3.15 22.02 1.71
N VAL A 9 -3.66 22.42 0.55
CA VAL A 9 -4.49 21.57 -0.31
C VAL A 9 -3.68 21.05 -1.51
N VAL A 10 -2.98 21.95 -2.20
CA VAL A 10 -2.25 21.64 -3.43
C VAL A 10 -1.09 20.68 -3.15
N VAL A 11 -0.32 20.89 -2.08
CA VAL A 11 0.85 20.04 -1.78
C VAL A 11 0.42 18.60 -1.49
N PRO A 12 -0.52 18.31 -0.57
CA PRO A 12 -0.98 16.94 -0.36
C PRO A 12 -1.57 16.31 -1.63
N PHE A 13 -2.31 17.08 -2.44
CA PHE A 13 -2.87 16.58 -3.70
C PHE A 13 -1.78 16.14 -4.69
N ILE A 14 -0.75 16.96 -4.90
CA ILE A 14 0.39 16.61 -5.77
C ILE A 14 1.10 15.36 -5.26
N ILE A 15 1.32 15.27 -3.95
CA ILE A 15 1.96 14.09 -3.33
C ILE A 15 1.10 12.83 -3.55
N LEU A 16 -0.22 12.92 -3.33
CA LEU A 16 -1.16 11.81 -3.58
C LEU A 16 -1.16 11.37 -5.03
N LEU A 17 -1.16 12.33 -5.97
CA LEU A 17 -1.09 12.04 -7.40
C LEU A 17 0.23 11.35 -7.77
N ALA A 18 1.37 11.87 -7.26
CA ALA A 18 2.68 11.27 -7.47
C ALA A 18 2.74 9.84 -6.91
N TRP A 19 2.18 9.59 -5.71
CA TRP A 19 2.10 8.25 -5.14
C TRP A 19 1.25 7.30 -5.98
N PHE A 20 0.10 7.75 -6.44
CA PHE A 20 -0.78 6.96 -7.31
C PHE A 20 -0.06 6.56 -8.60
N LEU A 21 0.55 7.54 -9.28
CA LEU A 21 1.28 7.31 -10.54
C LEU A 21 2.49 6.40 -10.34
N ALA A 22 3.26 6.60 -9.27
CA ALA A 22 4.40 5.73 -8.95
C ALA A 22 3.95 4.29 -8.69
N SER A 23 2.87 4.11 -7.92
CA SER A 23 2.31 2.78 -7.63
C SER A 23 1.80 2.10 -8.89
N LEU A 24 1.13 2.85 -9.77
CA LEU A 24 0.65 2.33 -11.04
C LEU A 24 1.80 1.90 -11.95
N TRP A 25 2.81 2.75 -12.12
CA TRP A 25 4.00 2.43 -12.93
C TRP A 25 4.77 1.21 -12.39
N LEU A 26 5.04 1.18 -11.08
CA LEU A 26 5.72 0.05 -10.43
C LEU A 26 4.91 -1.25 -10.58
N SER A 27 3.58 -1.18 -10.48
CA SER A 27 2.72 -2.35 -10.63
C SER A 27 2.78 -2.94 -12.05
N GLN A 28 2.80 -2.08 -13.07
CA GLN A 28 2.90 -2.51 -14.46
C GLN A 28 4.24 -3.17 -14.74
N ARG A 29 5.34 -2.57 -14.27
CA ARG A 29 6.68 -3.13 -14.41
C ARG A 29 6.80 -4.49 -13.72
N LYS A 30 6.30 -4.62 -12.49
CA LYS A 30 6.39 -5.87 -11.72
C LYS A 30 5.56 -7.00 -12.34
N ASP A 31 4.42 -6.67 -12.91
CA ASP A 31 3.60 -7.63 -13.64
C ASP A 31 4.24 -8.09 -14.95
N ALA A 32 4.91 -7.19 -15.66
CA ALA A 32 5.69 -7.54 -16.85
C ALA A 32 6.83 -8.51 -16.50
N GLU A 33 7.55 -8.25 -15.39
CA GLU A 33 8.57 -9.18 -14.86
C GLU A 33 7.98 -10.56 -14.52
N LEU A 34 6.80 -10.59 -13.88
CA LEU A 34 6.12 -11.85 -13.55
C LEU A 34 5.74 -12.62 -14.83
N SER A 35 5.15 -11.93 -15.79
CA SER A 35 4.67 -12.52 -17.05
C SER A 35 5.82 -13.08 -17.89
N ALA A 36 6.97 -12.40 -17.90
CA ALA A 36 8.18 -12.86 -18.58
C ALA A 36 8.78 -14.11 -17.92
N ARG A 37 8.73 -14.21 -16.58
CA ARG A 37 9.29 -15.34 -15.82
C ARG A 37 8.39 -16.57 -15.81
N LEU A 38 7.07 -16.37 -15.78
CA LEU A 38 6.09 -17.45 -15.67
C LEU A 38 5.00 -17.30 -16.74
N PRO A 39 5.29 -17.64 -18.01
CA PRO A 39 4.33 -17.58 -19.10
C PRO A 39 3.07 -18.39 -18.77
N GLY A 40 1.90 -17.80 -18.99
CA GLY A 40 0.61 -18.43 -18.67
C GLY A 40 0.09 -18.19 -17.25
N THR A 41 0.85 -17.50 -16.38
CA THR A 41 0.31 -17.01 -15.10
C THR A 41 -0.61 -15.81 -15.34
N LEU A 42 -1.73 -15.74 -14.62
CA LEU A 42 -2.64 -14.59 -14.68
C LEU A 42 -1.93 -13.29 -14.24
N SER A 43 -2.26 -12.17 -14.88
CA SER A 43 -1.71 -10.85 -14.50
C SER A 43 -2.08 -10.48 -13.07
N TYR A 44 -1.10 -10.06 -12.27
CA TYR A 44 -1.21 -9.67 -10.86
C TYR A 44 -1.05 -8.14 -10.65
N LYS A 45 -1.28 -7.33 -11.69
CA LYS A 45 -1.20 -5.84 -11.63
C LYS A 45 -1.94 -5.24 -10.44
N TRP A 46 -3.18 -5.67 -10.18
CA TRP A 46 -3.97 -5.13 -9.06
C TRP A 46 -3.32 -5.39 -7.70
N GLY A 47 -2.86 -6.64 -7.46
CA GLY A 47 -2.15 -6.97 -6.24
C GLY A 47 -0.84 -6.18 -6.09
N TYR A 48 -0.08 -6.02 -7.18
CA TYR A 48 1.12 -5.17 -7.14
C TYR A 48 0.79 -3.69 -6.87
N PHE A 49 -0.26 -3.15 -7.49
CA PHE A 49 -0.70 -1.79 -7.25
C PHE A 49 -1.08 -1.56 -5.78
N LEU A 50 -1.84 -2.47 -5.18
CA LEU A 50 -2.18 -2.42 -3.75
C LEU A 50 -0.95 -2.52 -2.87
N GLY A 51 -0.05 -3.45 -3.16
CA GLY A 51 1.18 -3.63 -2.38
C GLY A 51 2.08 -2.40 -2.43
N TYR A 52 2.29 -1.81 -3.61
CA TYR A 52 3.08 -0.57 -3.75
C TYR A 52 2.39 0.63 -3.12
N SER A 53 1.08 0.80 -3.34
CA SER A 53 0.31 1.89 -2.72
C SER A 53 0.37 1.82 -1.20
N GLY A 54 0.20 0.62 -0.63
CA GLY A 54 0.28 0.39 0.81
C GLY A 54 1.68 0.61 1.37
N MET A 55 2.74 0.17 0.69
CA MET A 55 4.12 0.42 1.11
C MET A 55 4.51 1.90 1.04
N LEU A 56 4.18 2.59 -0.06
CA LEU A 56 4.48 4.01 -0.22
C LEU A 56 3.67 4.86 0.76
N GLY A 57 2.39 4.53 0.95
CA GLY A 57 1.53 5.17 1.96
C GLY A 57 2.06 4.96 3.37
N ALA A 58 2.44 3.73 3.74
CA ALA A 58 3.06 3.43 5.03
C ALA A 58 4.35 4.24 5.25
N ALA A 59 5.24 4.30 4.25
CA ALA A 59 6.46 5.10 4.33
C ALA A 59 6.14 6.60 4.51
N GLY A 60 5.15 7.13 3.77
CA GLY A 60 4.68 8.50 3.92
C GLY A 60 4.16 8.79 5.33
N VAL A 61 3.37 7.89 5.91
CA VAL A 61 2.87 8.02 7.29
C VAL A 61 4.03 7.96 8.29
N VAL A 62 5.00 7.07 8.13
CA VAL A 62 6.19 7.02 8.99
C VAL A 62 6.92 8.36 8.97
N VAL A 63 7.21 8.91 7.78
CA VAL A 63 7.87 10.21 7.63
C VAL A 63 7.07 11.34 8.30
N ALA A 64 5.75 11.38 8.06
CA ALA A 64 4.88 12.38 8.66
C ALA A 64 4.87 12.28 10.20
N VAL A 65 4.74 11.08 10.75
CA VAL A 65 4.75 10.84 12.20
C VAL A 65 6.07 11.29 12.82
N LEU A 66 7.21 10.96 12.20
CA LEU A 66 8.52 11.38 12.69
C LEU A 66 8.67 12.90 12.66
N ALA A 67 8.21 13.56 11.60
CA ALA A 67 8.21 15.03 11.51
C ALA A 67 7.33 15.68 12.60
N MET A 68 6.15 15.12 12.87
CA MET A 68 5.26 15.60 13.93
C MET A 68 5.87 15.42 15.32
N MET A 69 6.53 14.29 15.58
CA MET A 69 7.25 14.06 16.84
C MET A 69 8.41 15.06 17.01
N ALA A 70 9.17 15.33 15.95
CA ALA A 70 10.24 16.33 15.97
C ALA A 70 9.71 17.75 16.21
N ALA A 71 8.48 18.05 15.78
CA ALA A 71 7.79 19.30 16.04
C ALA A 71 7.15 19.41 17.44
N GLY A 72 7.34 18.42 18.32
CA GLY A 72 6.86 18.46 19.71
C GLY A 72 5.41 18.03 19.92
N MET A 73 4.77 17.38 18.94
CA MET A 73 3.40 16.88 19.09
C MET A 73 3.30 15.74 20.12
N PRO A 74 2.15 15.56 20.80
CA PRO A 74 1.95 14.51 21.80
C PRO A 74 2.21 13.09 21.24
N ARG A 75 3.08 12.32 21.90
CA ARG A 75 3.59 11.04 21.36
C ARG A 75 2.58 9.89 21.39
N GLY A 76 1.57 9.92 22.24
CA GLY A 76 0.69 8.78 22.51
C GLY A 76 0.04 8.21 21.24
N TRP A 77 -0.76 9.02 20.54
CA TRP A 77 -1.44 8.59 19.31
C TRP A 77 -0.47 8.45 18.12
N LEU A 78 0.62 9.21 18.10
CA LEU A 78 1.65 9.11 17.06
C LEU A 78 2.36 7.75 17.07
N LEU A 79 2.62 7.17 18.24
CA LEU A 79 3.18 5.82 18.35
C LEU A 79 2.21 4.76 17.82
N ALA A 80 0.91 4.91 18.06
CA ALA A 80 -0.10 4.01 17.52
C ALA A 80 -0.17 4.10 15.98
N LEU A 81 -0.09 5.31 15.42
CA LEU A 81 0.00 5.50 13.97
C LEU A 81 1.27 4.89 13.37
N LEU A 82 2.40 5.03 14.06
CA LEU A 82 3.66 4.42 13.63
C LEU A 82 3.55 2.89 13.61
N ALA A 83 3.00 2.29 14.68
CA ALA A 83 2.79 0.85 14.76
C ALA A 83 1.84 0.36 13.65
N TYR A 84 0.75 1.08 13.41
CA TYR A 84 -0.17 0.80 12.31
C TYR A 84 0.51 0.89 10.94
N ALA A 85 1.29 1.95 10.68
CA ALA A 85 2.00 2.13 9.41
C ALA A 85 2.98 0.98 9.16
N VAL A 86 3.72 0.54 10.19
CA VAL A 86 4.61 -0.62 10.10
C VAL A 86 3.82 -1.90 9.80
N ALA A 87 2.74 -2.17 10.53
CA ALA A 87 1.92 -3.36 10.32
C ALA A 87 1.30 -3.39 8.91
N PHE A 88 0.74 -2.26 8.45
CA PHE A 88 0.15 -2.14 7.11
C PHE A 88 1.20 -2.23 6.00
N GLY A 89 2.39 -1.63 6.21
CA GLY A 89 3.52 -1.75 5.30
C GLY A 89 3.99 -3.19 5.15
N LEU A 90 4.12 -3.94 6.26
CA LEU A 90 4.49 -5.37 6.25
C LEU A 90 3.44 -6.21 5.52
N ALA A 91 2.15 -5.99 5.80
CA ALA A 91 1.06 -6.69 5.11
C ALA A 91 1.10 -6.41 3.60
N SER A 92 1.30 -5.14 3.21
CA SER A 92 1.41 -4.71 1.81
C SER A 92 2.63 -5.30 1.10
N TYR A 93 3.76 -5.42 1.82
CA TYR A 93 4.93 -6.14 1.34
C TYR A 93 4.63 -7.63 1.12
N GLY A 94 3.89 -8.27 2.03
CA GLY A 94 3.38 -9.63 1.84
C GLY A 94 2.53 -9.77 0.56
N VAL A 95 1.68 -8.78 0.26
CA VAL A 95 0.89 -8.73 -0.98
C VAL A 95 1.79 -8.62 -2.22
N LEU A 96 2.86 -7.81 -2.19
CA LEU A 96 3.85 -7.73 -3.27
C LEU A 96 4.56 -9.06 -3.49
N LEU A 97 4.92 -9.74 -2.41
CA LEU A 97 5.46 -11.09 -2.44
C LEU A 97 4.40 -12.15 -2.74
N ARG A 98 3.16 -11.76 -3.09
CA ARG A 98 2.03 -12.66 -3.40
C ARG A 98 1.74 -13.68 -2.28
N ARG A 99 2.14 -13.40 -1.02
CA ARG A 99 2.00 -14.32 0.11
C ARG A 99 0.58 -14.25 0.68
N ARG A 100 0.03 -15.40 1.07
CA ARG A 100 -1.33 -15.52 1.65
C ARG A 100 -1.53 -14.63 2.87
N TRP A 101 -0.58 -14.66 3.81
CA TRP A 101 -0.64 -13.83 5.01
C TRP A 101 -0.70 -12.33 4.67
N GLY A 102 -0.03 -11.92 3.58
CA GLY A 102 -0.08 -10.53 3.09
C GLY A 102 -1.51 -10.09 2.83
N TRP A 103 -2.30 -10.89 2.11
CA TRP A 103 -3.71 -10.60 1.85
C TRP A 103 -4.59 -10.69 3.10
N LEU A 104 -4.37 -11.70 3.94
CA LEU A 104 -5.08 -11.88 5.21
C LEU A 104 -5.00 -10.62 6.09
N PHE A 105 -3.84 -9.97 6.15
CA PHE A 105 -3.64 -8.78 6.97
C PHE A 105 -3.89 -7.48 6.20
N HIS A 106 -3.55 -7.39 4.91
CA HIS A 106 -3.68 -6.16 4.14
C HIS A 106 -5.14 -5.75 3.97
N VAL A 107 -6.04 -6.70 3.77
CA VAL A 107 -7.48 -6.42 3.61
C VAL A 107 -8.02 -5.71 4.86
N PRO A 108 -8.05 -6.31 6.07
CA PRO A 108 -8.59 -5.64 7.24
C PRO A 108 -7.81 -4.36 7.59
N LEU A 109 -6.47 -4.36 7.45
CA LEU A 109 -5.65 -3.19 7.74
C LEU A 109 -5.84 -2.05 6.74
N SER A 110 -6.47 -2.26 5.58
CA SER A 110 -6.79 -1.16 4.65
C SER A 110 -7.90 -0.23 5.17
N LEU A 111 -8.62 -0.63 6.24
CA LEU A 111 -9.70 0.13 6.87
C LEU A 111 -10.75 0.66 5.87
N ASN A 112 -10.97 -0.07 4.77
CA ASN A 112 -11.90 0.30 3.72
C ASN A 112 -12.84 -0.88 3.40
N PRO A 113 -14.03 -0.93 4.03
CA PRO A 113 -14.99 -2.02 3.84
C PRO A 113 -15.38 -2.27 2.38
N GLY A 114 -15.43 -1.21 1.55
CA GLY A 114 -15.70 -1.35 0.12
C GLY A 114 -14.60 -2.13 -0.60
N LEU A 115 -13.34 -1.82 -0.29
CA LEU A 115 -12.20 -2.58 -0.81
C LEU A 115 -12.11 -3.98 -0.22
N TRP A 116 -12.66 -4.23 0.97
CA TRP A 116 -12.62 -5.57 1.57
C TRP A 116 -13.34 -6.61 0.74
N ALA A 117 -14.56 -6.31 0.27
CA ALA A 117 -15.33 -7.23 -0.55
C ALA A 117 -14.58 -7.55 -1.85
N PHE A 118 -14.14 -6.51 -2.57
CA PHE A 118 -13.42 -6.66 -3.83
C PHE A 118 -12.10 -7.44 -3.66
N ASN A 119 -11.30 -7.08 -2.67
CA ASN A 119 -10.01 -7.70 -2.42
C ASN A 119 -10.13 -9.13 -1.88
N SER A 120 -11.17 -9.43 -1.12
CA SER A 120 -11.42 -10.79 -0.63
C SER A 120 -11.78 -11.74 -1.77
N VAL A 121 -12.64 -11.31 -2.69
CA VAL A 121 -12.98 -12.10 -3.89
C VAL A 121 -11.73 -12.25 -4.78
N TYR A 122 -11.01 -11.16 -5.03
CA TYR A 122 -9.77 -11.17 -5.82
C TYR A 122 -8.73 -12.15 -5.25
N ALA A 123 -8.46 -12.09 -3.94
CA ALA A 123 -7.50 -12.96 -3.27
C ALA A 123 -7.97 -14.42 -3.25
N SER A 124 -9.26 -14.67 -3.03
CA SER A 124 -9.83 -16.02 -2.97
C SER A 124 -9.69 -16.75 -4.30
N ASN A 125 -9.98 -16.07 -5.41
CA ASN A 125 -9.83 -16.62 -6.77
C ASN A 125 -8.40 -17.03 -7.10
N ARG A 126 -7.41 -16.45 -6.41
CA ARG A 126 -5.97 -16.64 -6.66
C ARG A 126 -5.25 -17.33 -5.51
N TRP A 127 -5.99 -17.81 -4.52
CA TRP A 127 -5.43 -18.36 -3.28
C TRP A 127 -4.54 -19.58 -3.50
N ARG A 128 -4.85 -20.38 -4.53
CA ARG A 128 -4.05 -21.54 -4.96
C ARG A 128 -2.72 -21.10 -5.59
N GLU A 129 -2.70 -20.00 -6.33
CA GLU A 129 -1.46 -19.45 -6.90
C GLU A 129 -0.48 -19.01 -5.81
N PHE A 130 -1.00 -18.40 -4.73
CA PHE A 130 -0.17 -17.91 -3.63
C PHE A 130 0.51 -19.02 -2.80
N ALA A 131 0.01 -20.26 -2.84
CA ALA A 131 0.63 -21.40 -2.17
C ALA A 131 1.79 -22.01 -2.96
N ARG A 132 1.80 -21.82 -4.28
CA ARG A 132 2.73 -22.53 -5.19
C ARG A 132 3.95 -21.69 -5.55
N GLN A 133 4.24 -20.67 -4.74
CA GLN A 133 5.47 -19.91 -4.97
C GLN A 133 6.68 -20.75 -4.56
N PRO A 134 7.77 -20.73 -5.35
CA PRO A 134 9.06 -21.16 -4.85
C PRO A 134 9.52 -20.28 -3.67
#